data_AF-A0A8T5QEJ5-F1
#
_entry.id   AF-A0A8T5QEJ5-F1
#
_cell.length_a   1.000
_cell.length_b   1.000
_cell.length_c   1.000
_cell.angle_alpha   90.00
_cell.angle_beta   90.00
_cell.angle_gamma   90.00
#
_symmetry.space_group_name_H-M   'P 1'
#
loop_
_entity.id
_entity.type
_entity.pdbx_description
1 polymer ?
#
loop_
_entity_poly.entity_id
_entity_poly.type
_entity_poly.pdbx_seq_one_letter_code
_entity_poly.pdbx_strand_id
1 'polypeptide(L)'
;MKKSYLVICIGLLVVLILLTGCGKKVVEKGIEKEMGGEADVDIGKDKVTVETEEGTVEVTGTDNDEWCQEGAEWTFTSKQPEEQGDARWIIKGLISSGEYAGLCHVEYTFESEGETGKMDYYFSEDGESGYFEIEAGGQKIKQEWSNE
;
A
#
# COMPACT_ATOMS: atom_id res chain seq x y z
N MET A 1 -2.99 -12.37 13.43
CA MET A 1 -1.75 -12.90 12.82
C MET A 1 -1.94 -13.46 11.40
N LYS A 2 -3.07 -14.10 11.02
CA LYS A 2 -3.27 -14.59 9.64
C LYS A 2 -3.84 -13.56 8.64
N LYS A 3 -4.59 -12.57 9.11
CA LYS A 3 -5.28 -11.57 8.26
C LYS A 3 -4.33 -10.51 7.65
N SER A 4 -3.31 -10.06 8.39
CA SER A 4 -2.37 -9.03 7.91
C SER A 4 -1.46 -9.51 6.77
N TYR A 5 -1.11 -10.81 6.75
CA TYR A 5 -0.40 -11.42 5.61
C TYR A 5 -1.28 -11.54 4.36
N LEU A 6 -2.61 -11.61 4.54
CA LEU A 6 -3.56 -11.69 3.43
C LEU A 6 -3.53 -10.39 2.60
N VAL A 7 -3.55 -9.23 3.27
CA VAL A 7 -3.54 -7.91 2.62
C VAL A 7 -2.23 -7.67 1.85
N ILE A 8 -1.09 -8.03 2.44
CA ILE A 8 0.24 -7.91 1.81
C ILE A 8 0.37 -8.85 0.60
N CYS A 9 -0.08 -10.10 0.72
CA CYS A 9 -0.08 -11.05 -0.40
C CYS A 9 -1.02 -10.61 -1.53
N ILE A 10 -2.16 -9.99 -1.22
CA ILE A 10 -3.11 -9.48 -2.22
C ILE A 10 -2.50 -8.31 -3.01
N GLY A 11 -1.82 -7.37 -2.34
CA GLY A 11 -1.11 -6.29 -3.03
C GLY A 11 -0.10 -6.82 -4.05
N LEU A 12 0.69 -7.83 -3.66
CA LEU A 12 1.70 -8.44 -4.51
C LEU A 12 1.11 -9.25 -5.68
N LEU A 13 -0.03 -9.91 -5.45
CA LEU A 13 -0.74 -10.69 -6.47
C LEU A 13 -1.44 -9.79 -7.51
N VAL A 14 -2.00 -8.66 -7.08
CA VAL A 14 -2.62 -7.67 -7.97
C VAL A 14 -1.58 -7.03 -8.90
N VAL A 15 -0.39 -6.71 -8.38
CA VAL A 15 0.72 -6.17 -9.19
C VAL A 15 1.17 -7.15 -10.28
N LEU A 16 1.30 -8.45 -9.95
CA LEU A 16 1.69 -9.48 -10.92
C LEU A 16 0.67 -9.70 -12.04
N ILE A 17 -0.63 -9.50 -11.77
CA ILE A 17 -1.69 -9.73 -12.77
C ILE A 17 -1.85 -8.53 -13.71
N LEU A 18 -1.63 -7.30 -13.22
CA LEU A 18 -1.67 -6.09 -14.05
C LEU A 18 -0.64 -6.12 -15.20
N LEU A 19 0.50 -6.79 -15.01
CA LEU A 19 1.55 -6.95 -16.04
C LEU A 19 1.15 -7.89 -17.20
N THR A 20 0.10 -8.71 -17.07
CA THR A 20 -0.22 -9.76 -18.06
C THR A 20 -1.28 -9.36 -19.10
N GLY A 21 -1.86 -8.16 -19.02
CA GLY A 21 -2.73 -7.58 -20.06
C GLY A 21 -4.00 -8.38 -20.42
N CYS A 22 -4.30 -9.47 -19.72
CA CYS A 22 -5.38 -10.39 -20.06
C CYS A 22 -6.67 -10.00 -19.33
N GLY A 23 -7.58 -9.31 -20.04
CA GLY A 23 -9.02 -9.24 -19.75
C GLY A 23 -9.41 -8.92 -18.30
N LYS A 24 -9.51 -7.62 -17.98
CA LYS A 24 -9.94 -7.06 -16.68
C LYS A 24 -11.03 -7.86 -15.95
N LYS A 25 -12.13 -8.21 -16.63
CA LYS A 25 -13.24 -8.99 -16.04
C LYS A 25 -12.91 -10.40 -15.57
N VAL A 26 -11.89 -11.04 -16.16
CA VAL A 26 -11.41 -12.36 -15.75
C VAL A 26 -10.53 -12.24 -14.52
N VAL A 27 -9.75 -11.14 -14.44
CA VAL A 27 -8.91 -10.80 -13.29
C VAL A 27 -9.76 -10.44 -12.08
N GLU A 28 -10.75 -9.56 -12.24
CA GLU A 28 -11.72 -9.17 -11.19
C GLU A 28 -12.31 -10.42 -10.53
N LYS A 29 -12.98 -11.27 -11.32
CA LYS A 29 -13.56 -12.53 -10.82
C LYS A 29 -12.55 -13.50 -10.22
N GLY A 30 -11.30 -13.48 -10.67
CA GLY A 30 -10.22 -14.27 -10.11
C GLY A 30 -9.88 -13.80 -8.70
N ILE A 31 -9.68 -12.50 -8.51
CA ILE A 31 -9.38 -11.88 -7.21
C ILE A 31 -10.57 -12.05 -6.26
N GLU A 32 -11.79 -11.75 -6.71
CA GLU A 32 -13.01 -11.95 -5.91
C GLU A 32 -13.11 -13.38 -5.39
N LYS A 33 -12.85 -14.37 -6.26
CA LYS A 33 -12.91 -15.79 -5.89
C LYS A 33 -11.82 -16.19 -4.89
N GLU A 34 -10.59 -15.70 -5.05
CA GLU A 34 -9.51 -15.93 -4.09
C GLU A 34 -9.80 -15.26 -2.73
N MET A 35 -10.56 -14.16 -2.73
CA MET A 35 -11.08 -13.49 -1.54
C MET A 35 -12.37 -14.12 -0.98
N GLY A 36 -12.76 -15.30 -1.46
CA GLY A 36 -13.93 -16.03 -0.96
C GLY A 36 -15.28 -15.58 -1.55
N GLY A 37 -15.26 -14.68 -2.53
CA GLY A 37 -16.45 -14.13 -3.20
C GLY A 37 -17.14 -13.00 -2.45
N GLU A 38 -16.56 -12.53 -1.35
CA GLU A 38 -17.11 -11.47 -0.48
C GLU A 38 -16.55 -10.08 -0.82
N ALA A 39 -15.54 -10.02 -1.68
CA ALA A 39 -14.99 -8.77 -2.20
C ALA A 39 -15.62 -8.42 -3.56
N ASP A 40 -15.81 -7.13 -3.81
CA ASP A 40 -16.16 -6.57 -5.12
C ASP A 40 -14.95 -5.82 -5.68
N VAL A 41 -14.50 -6.19 -6.88
CA VAL A 41 -13.25 -5.67 -7.47
C VAL A 41 -13.56 -4.95 -8.77
N ASP A 42 -13.22 -3.66 -8.85
CA ASP A 42 -13.33 -2.86 -10.07
C ASP A 42 -11.94 -2.42 -10.55
N ILE A 43 -11.54 -2.89 -11.75
CA ILE A 43 -10.26 -2.53 -12.37
C ILE A 43 -10.50 -1.47 -13.45
N GLY A 44 -10.47 -0.21 -13.02
CA GLY A 44 -10.44 0.98 -13.86
C GLY A 44 -9.14 1.11 -14.68
N LYS A 45 -9.06 2.15 -15.52
CA LYS A 45 -7.87 2.40 -16.35
C LYS A 45 -6.67 2.82 -15.49
N ASP A 46 -6.93 3.69 -14.52
CA ASP A 46 -5.90 4.34 -13.70
C ASP A 46 -6.17 4.14 -12.19
N LYS A 47 -7.16 3.32 -11.85
CA LYS A 47 -7.61 3.04 -10.49
C LYS A 47 -8.08 1.60 -10.36
N VAL A 48 -7.70 0.95 -9.27
CA VAL A 48 -8.28 -0.32 -8.82
C VAL A 48 -9.02 -0.07 -7.52
N THR A 49 -10.26 -0.51 -7.41
CA THR A 49 -11.05 -0.44 -6.18
C THR A 49 -11.41 -1.84 -5.73
N VAL A 50 -11.23 -2.13 -4.45
CA VAL A 50 -11.62 -3.40 -3.82
C VAL A 50 -12.50 -3.07 -2.62
N GLU A 51 -13.78 -3.42 -2.68
CA GLU A 51 -14.70 -3.29 -1.56
C GLU A 51 -14.80 -4.62 -0.81
N THR A 52 -14.71 -4.55 0.51
CA THR A 52 -14.87 -5.68 1.43
C THR A 52 -15.87 -5.33 2.54
N GLU A 53 -16.18 -6.28 3.41
CA GLU A 53 -16.99 -6.00 4.61
C GLU A 53 -16.31 -5.04 5.59
N GLU A 54 -14.97 -5.07 5.65
CA GLU A 54 -14.16 -4.27 6.59
C GLU A 54 -13.97 -2.83 6.07
N GLY A 55 -13.94 -2.62 4.75
CA GLY A 55 -13.68 -1.30 4.17
C GLY A 55 -13.48 -1.33 2.65
N THR A 56 -13.12 -0.18 2.11
CA THR A 56 -12.79 0.01 0.70
C THR A 56 -11.30 0.27 0.57
N VAL A 57 -10.65 -0.45 -0.35
CA VAL A 57 -9.28 -0.21 -0.78
C VAL A 57 -9.30 0.44 -2.15
N GLU A 58 -8.55 1.53 -2.35
CA GLU A 58 -8.29 2.08 -3.68
C GLU A 58 -6.78 2.14 -3.95
N VAL A 59 -6.38 1.81 -5.18
CA VAL A 59 -5.01 1.90 -5.68
C VAL A 59 -5.01 2.76 -6.93
N THR A 60 -4.14 3.76 -7.01
CA THR A 60 -4.00 4.66 -8.17
C THR A 60 -2.53 4.92 -8.51
N GLY A 61 -2.28 5.43 -9.72
CA GLY A 61 -0.93 5.88 -10.14
C GLY A 61 0.07 4.75 -10.44
N THR A 62 -0.43 3.55 -10.75
CA THR A 62 0.39 2.37 -11.05
C THR A 62 0.62 2.16 -12.55
N ASP A 63 0.80 3.24 -13.30
CA ASP A 63 0.74 3.28 -14.77
C ASP A 63 2.09 3.11 -15.50
N ASN A 64 3.18 2.84 -14.77
CA ASN A 64 4.51 2.62 -15.35
C ASN A 64 5.21 1.37 -14.79
N ASP A 65 6.30 0.92 -15.43
CA ASP A 65 7.05 -0.27 -15.00
C ASP A 65 8.16 0.05 -13.97
N GLU A 66 8.13 1.23 -13.36
CA GLU A 66 9.11 1.60 -12.33
C GLU A 66 8.78 0.90 -11.00
N TRP A 67 9.80 0.43 -10.28
CA TRP A 67 9.58 -0.24 -9.00
C TRP A 67 9.15 0.74 -7.89
N CYS A 68 9.56 2.01 -7.99
CA CYS A 68 9.18 3.09 -7.08
C CYS A 68 8.35 4.13 -7.85
N GLN A 69 7.07 3.85 -8.02
CA GLN A 69 6.14 4.63 -8.84
C GLN A 69 5.75 5.94 -8.14
N GLU A 70 6.50 7.02 -8.37
CA GLU A 70 6.21 8.32 -7.76
C GLU A 70 4.76 8.76 -8.02
N GLY A 71 4.05 9.10 -6.94
CA GLY A 71 2.65 9.51 -6.98
C GLY A 71 1.64 8.37 -6.93
N ALA A 72 2.08 7.11 -7.01
CA ALA A 72 1.20 5.97 -6.75
C ALA A 72 0.68 6.02 -5.31
N GLU A 73 -0.59 5.65 -5.15
CA GLU A 73 -1.29 5.81 -3.89
C GLU A 73 -2.16 4.59 -3.59
N TRP A 74 -2.14 4.16 -2.33
CA TRP A 74 -3.06 3.19 -1.77
C TRP A 74 -3.83 3.81 -0.62
N THR A 75 -5.15 3.76 -0.68
CA THR A 75 -6.04 4.20 0.40
C THR A 75 -6.84 3.02 0.93
N PHE A 76 -7.05 3.02 2.23
CA PHE A 76 -8.00 2.18 2.93
C PHE A 76 -8.96 3.07 3.69
N THR A 77 -10.25 2.93 3.40
CA THR A 77 -11.33 3.59 4.11
C THR A 77 -12.14 2.55 4.86
N SER A 78 -12.14 2.64 6.18
CA SER A 78 -12.83 1.71 7.07
C SER A 78 -14.34 1.93 7.04
N LYS A 79 -15.11 0.84 7.03
CA LYS A 79 -16.57 0.89 7.28
C LYS A 79 -16.90 0.98 8.78
N GLN A 80 -15.92 0.75 9.65
CA GLN A 80 -16.04 0.77 11.11
C GLN A 80 -14.94 1.66 11.72
N PRO A 81 -15.02 3.00 11.54
CA PRO A 81 -13.96 3.93 11.94
C PRO A 81 -13.66 3.94 13.44
N GLU A 82 -14.60 3.45 14.27
CA GLU A 82 -14.40 3.32 15.73
C GLU A 82 -13.54 2.10 16.11
N GLU A 83 -13.45 1.08 15.26
CA GLU A 83 -12.67 -0.14 15.50
C GLU A 83 -11.38 -0.18 14.67
N GLN A 84 -11.41 0.43 13.49
CA GLN A 84 -10.30 0.45 12.55
C GLN A 84 -10.23 1.79 11.83
N GLY A 85 -9.07 2.41 11.89
CA GLY A 85 -8.78 3.68 11.26
C GLY A 85 -8.67 3.67 9.74
N ASP A 86 -8.84 4.84 9.13
CA ASP A 86 -8.49 5.07 7.72
C ASP A 86 -6.97 5.10 7.56
N ALA A 87 -6.50 4.68 6.39
CA ALA A 87 -5.08 4.56 6.10
C ALA A 87 -4.78 5.01 4.67
N ARG A 88 -3.62 5.63 4.44
CA ARG A 88 -3.20 6.09 3.12
C ARG A 88 -1.69 6.00 2.99
N TRP A 89 -1.25 5.41 1.89
CA TRP A 89 0.16 5.24 1.51
C TRP A 89 0.37 5.98 0.20
N ILE A 90 1.37 6.85 0.14
CA ILE A 90 1.71 7.60 -1.07
C ILE A 90 3.20 7.38 -1.34
N ILE A 91 3.51 6.87 -2.52
CA ILE A 91 4.90 6.78 -2.98
C ILE A 91 5.38 8.18 -3.33
N LYS A 92 6.36 8.68 -2.58
CA LYS A 92 6.98 9.99 -2.77
C LYS A 92 8.09 9.97 -3.82
N GLY A 93 8.53 8.77 -4.23
CA GLY A 93 9.50 8.56 -5.29
C GLY A 93 10.86 8.08 -4.78
N LEU A 94 11.76 7.85 -5.73
CA LEU A 94 13.10 7.35 -5.46
C LEU A 94 14.02 8.48 -4.97
N ILE A 95 14.67 8.28 -3.82
CA ILE A 95 15.57 9.29 -3.27
C ILE A 95 16.91 9.26 -4.03
N SER A 96 17.28 10.39 -4.62
CA SER A 96 18.47 10.50 -5.48
C SER A 96 19.77 10.79 -4.75
N SER A 97 19.71 11.27 -3.50
CA SER A 97 20.90 11.68 -2.74
C SER A 97 20.66 11.73 -1.24
N GLY A 98 21.75 11.79 -0.47
CA GLY A 98 21.70 11.85 1.00
C GLY A 98 21.68 10.48 1.67
N GLU A 99 21.23 10.46 2.91
CA GLU A 99 21.22 9.25 3.77
C GLU A 99 20.33 8.13 3.23
N TYR A 100 19.23 8.49 2.54
CA TYR A 100 18.27 7.54 1.97
C TYR A 100 18.49 7.31 0.47
N ALA A 101 19.63 7.71 -0.09
CA ALA A 101 19.89 7.58 -1.53
C ALA A 101 19.72 6.13 -2.02
N GLY A 102 18.96 5.96 -3.09
CA GLY A 102 18.64 4.66 -3.68
C GLY A 102 17.44 3.94 -3.05
N LEU A 103 16.80 4.51 -2.03
CA LEU A 103 15.60 3.96 -1.41
C LEU A 103 14.33 4.63 -1.94
N CYS A 104 13.24 3.85 -2.02
CA CYS A 104 11.92 4.37 -2.32
C CYS A 104 11.30 4.96 -1.07
N HIS A 105 10.87 6.22 -1.14
CA HIS A 105 10.20 6.89 -0.04
C HIS A 105 8.69 6.70 -0.17
N VAL A 106 8.06 6.23 0.90
CA VAL A 106 6.61 6.12 1.05
C VAL A 106 6.17 6.89 2.29
N GLU A 107 5.18 7.75 2.11
CA GLU A 107 4.49 8.42 3.21
C GLU A 107 3.25 7.60 3.58
N TYR A 108 3.20 7.15 4.83
CA TYR A 108 2.05 6.48 5.40
C TYR A 108 1.35 7.42 6.38
N THR A 109 0.07 7.66 6.17
CA THR A 109 -0.80 8.36 7.11
C THR A 109 -1.90 7.43 7.57
N PHE A 110 -2.22 7.46 8.86
CA PHE A 110 -3.34 6.71 9.42
C PHE A 110 -4.11 7.59 10.38
N GLU A 111 -5.41 7.38 10.47
CA GLU A 111 -6.27 8.08 11.42
C GLU A 111 -6.82 7.07 12.42
N SER A 112 -6.57 7.25 13.71
CA SER A 112 -7.09 6.38 14.76
C SER A 112 -7.62 7.23 15.90
N GLU A 113 -8.84 6.95 16.37
CA GLU A 113 -9.47 7.70 17.47
C GLU A 113 -9.52 9.23 17.27
N GLY A 114 -9.56 9.70 16.01
CA GLY A 114 -9.57 11.11 15.64
C GLY A 114 -8.19 11.79 15.68
N GLU A 115 -7.11 11.04 15.89
CA GLU A 115 -5.74 11.50 15.74
C GLU A 115 -5.15 10.99 14.42
N THR A 116 -4.50 11.88 13.67
CA THR A 116 -3.75 11.50 12.46
C THR A 116 -2.29 11.24 12.83
N GLY A 117 -1.84 10.01 12.61
CA GLY A 117 -0.43 9.64 12.63
C GLY A 117 0.19 9.69 11.25
N LYS A 118 1.49 10.01 11.18
CA LYS A 118 2.29 9.94 9.97
C LYS A 118 3.57 9.15 10.23
N MET A 119 3.91 8.28 9.28
CA MET A 119 5.17 7.54 9.24
C MET A 119 5.77 7.64 7.84
N ASP A 120 7.07 7.87 7.76
CA ASP A 120 7.82 7.82 6.50
C ASP A 120 8.59 6.50 6.44
N TYR A 121 8.45 5.76 5.33
CA TYR A 121 9.17 4.53 5.04
C TYR A 121 10.15 4.75 3.90
N TYR A 122 11.34 4.17 4.01
CA TYR A 122 12.38 4.19 2.98
C TYR A 122 12.85 2.76 2.79
N PHE A 123 12.69 2.16 1.63
CA PHE A 123 13.06 0.75 1.43
C PHE A 123 13.78 0.48 0.11
N SER A 124 14.59 -0.56 0.08
CA SER A 124 15.29 -1.05 -1.10
C SER A 124 14.34 -1.77 -2.05
N GLU A 125 14.71 -1.88 -3.34
CA GLU A 125 13.90 -2.55 -4.37
C GLU A 125 13.54 -4.00 -4.02
N ASP A 126 14.43 -4.70 -3.34
CA ASP A 126 14.22 -6.08 -2.84
C ASP A 126 13.38 -6.15 -1.55
N GLY A 127 13.13 -5.01 -0.89
CA GLY A 127 12.44 -4.93 0.41
C GLY A 127 13.23 -5.52 1.59
N GLU A 128 14.47 -5.95 1.39
CA GLU A 128 15.27 -6.62 2.42
C GLU A 128 15.83 -5.63 3.44
N SER A 129 15.90 -4.35 3.10
CA SER A 129 16.45 -3.30 3.96
C SER A 129 15.66 -2.00 3.88
N GLY A 130 15.75 -1.20 4.93
CA GLY A 130 15.16 0.13 4.93
C GLY A 130 15.12 0.82 6.28
N TYR A 131 14.40 1.93 6.31
CA TYR A 131 14.20 2.79 7.45
C TYR A 131 12.73 3.16 7.58
N PHE A 132 12.26 3.30 8.81
CA PHE A 132 11.02 4.02 9.06
C PHE A 132 11.25 5.15 10.06
N GLU A 133 10.53 6.24 9.86
CA GLU A 133 10.57 7.42 10.69
C GLU A 133 9.15 7.74 11.18
N ILE A 134 8.99 7.93 12.48
CA ILE A 134 7.72 8.31 13.11
C ILE A 134 7.92 9.64 13.80
N GLU A 135 7.00 10.58 13.58
CA GLU A 135 6.93 11.81 14.38
C GLU A 135 5.89 11.64 15.48
N ALA A 136 6.35 11.64 16.74
CA ALA A 136 5.48 11.51 17.90
C ALA A 136 5.91 12.51 18.98
N GLY A 137 4.99 13.38 19.41
CA GLY A 137 5.26 14.38 20.45
C GLY A 137 6.38 15.38 20.11
N GLY A 138 6.56 15.70 18.82
CA GLY A 138 7.62 16.59 18.33
C GLY A 138 9.02 15.95 18.32
N GLN A 139 9.11 14.64 18.57
CA GLN A 139 10.34 13.87 18.40
C GLN A 139 10.23 12.98 17.18
N LYS A 140 11.30 12.95 16.39
CA LYS A 140 11.45 12.05 15.25
C LYS A 140 12.17 10.79 15.72
N ILE A 141 11.47 9.66 15.69
CA ILE A 141 12.03 8.34 15.99
C ILE A 141 12.39 7.70 14.67
N LYS A 142 13.64 7.28 14.51
CA LYS A 142 14.14 6.56 13.35
C LYS A 142 14.50 5.14 13.74
N GLN A 143 14.09 4.16 12.93
CA GLN A 143 14.49 2.78 13.07
C GLN A 143 14.88 2.20 11.71
N GLU A 144 15.93 1.40 11.72
CA GLU A 144 16.45 0.66 10.56
C GLU A 144 16.02 -0.81 10.66
N TRP A 145 15.82 -1.45 9.51
CA TRP A 145 15.71 -2.90 9.42
C TRP A 145 16.59 -3.43 8.29
N SER A 146 17.01 -4.69 8.45
CA SER A 146 17.65 -5.49 7.42
C SER A 146 17.32 -6.96 7.70
N ASN A 147 16.93 -7.70 6.68
CA ASN A 147 16.73 -9.14 6.73
C ASN A 147 17.97 -9.82 6.15
N GLU A 148 18.77 -10.46 7.00
CA GLU A 148 19.92 -11.30 6.61
C GLU A 148 19.51 -12.71 6.19
#